data_AF-A0A257NTA3-F1
#
_entry.id   AF-A0A257NTA3-F1
#
_cell.length_a   1.000
_cell.length_b   1.000
_cell.length_c   1.000
_cell.angle_alpha   90.00
_cell.angle_beta   90.00
_cell.angle_gamma   90.00
#
_symmetry.space_group_name_H-M   'P 1'
#
loop_
_entity.id
_entity.type
_entity.pdbx_description
1 polymer ?
#
loop_
_entity_poly.entity_id
_entity_poly.type
_entity_poly.pdbx_seq_one_letter_code
_entity_poly.pdbx_strand_id
1 'polypeptide(L)' 'MVVEGVAPDGIIEAIAHRLRPFTIGVQWHPEQHFSNNKRLFKAFIKAAAQRSR' A
#
# COMPACT_ATOMS: atom_id res chain seq x y z
N MET A 1 10.82 3.74 7.96
CA MET A 1 9.43 3.23 7.91
C MET A 1 8.54 4.23 8.61
N VAL A 2 7.33 4.46 8.11
CA VAL A 2 6.38 5.48 8.61
C VAL A 2 4.97 4.89 8.66
N VAL A 3 4.15 5.39 9.60
CA VAL A 3 2.72 5.08 9.70
C VAL A 3 1.95 6.00 8.75
N GLU A 4 1.10 5.43 7.91
CA GLU A 4 0.31 6.16 6.91
C GLU A 4 -1.20 6.03 7.16
N GLY A 5 -1.64 5.10 8.02
CA GLY A 5 -3.04 4.94 8.40
C GLY A 5 -3.20 4.29 9.77
N VAL A 6 -4.09 4.85 10.58
CA VAL A 6 -4.45 4.38 11.92
C VAL A 6 -5.97 4.38 12.03
N ALA A 7 -6.54 3.27 12.49
CA ALA A 7 -7.97 3.15 12.77
C ALA A 7 -8.36 3.94 14.04
N PRO A 8 -9.66 4.26 14.25
CA PRO A 8 -10.11 5.01 15.43
C PRO A 8 -9.80 4.34 16.78
N ASP A 9 -9.59 3.02 16.79
CA ASP A 9 -9.18 2.24 17.97
C ASP A 9 -7.66 2.28 18.24
N GLY A 10 -6.90 2.98 17.41
CA GLY A 10 -5.45 3.14 17.52
C GLY A 10 -4.64 2.06 16.80
N ILE A 11 -5.27 1.10 16.13
CA ILE A 11 -4.55 0.06 15.38
C ILE A 11 -3.96 0.67 14.10
N ILE A 12 -2.66 0.41 13.87
CA ILE A 12 -1.99 0.79 12.61
C ILE A 12 -2.50 -0.11 11.49
N GLU A 13 -3.09 0.48 10.46
CA GLU A 13 -3.62 -0.26 9.31
C GLU A 13 -2.77 -0.11 8.05
N ALA A 14 -1.96 0.95 7.94
CA ALA A 14 -1.10 1.16 6.78
C ALA A 14 0.28 1.72 7.17
N ILE A 15 1.31 1.19 6.53
CA ILE A 15 2.71 1.59 6.70
C ILE A 15 3.39 1.75 5.34
N ALA A 16 4.42 2.60 5.29
CA ALA A 16 5.25 2.76 4.10
C ALA A 16 6.74 2.94 4.43
N HIS A 17 7.58 2.77 3.42
CA HIS A 17 9.01 3.09 3.52
C HIS A 17 9.41 4.16 2.50
N ARG A 18 9.56 5.42 2.95
CA ARG A 18 9.81 6.59 2.07
C ARG A 18 11.12 6.54 1.28
N LEU A 19 12.13 5.81 1.76
CA LEU A 19 13.43 5.71 1.09
C LEU A 19 13.52 4.54 0.08
N ARG A 20 12.42 3.83 -0.19
CA ARG A 20 12.37 2.73 -1.17
C ARG A 20 11.39 3.09 -2.28
N PRO A 21 11.64 2.70 -3.55
CA PRO A 21 10.83 3.13 -4.69
C PRO A 21 9.33 2.82 -4.56
N PHE A 22 9.01 1.64 -4.03
CA PHE A 22 7.64 1.26 -3.68
C PHE A 22 7.68 0.23 -2.54
N THR A 23 7.16 0.61 -1.38
CA THR A 23 7.05 -0.27 -0.21
C THR A 23 5.89 0.21 0.64
N ILE A 24 4.78 -0.51 0.56
CA ILE A 24 3.54 -0.26 1.29
C ILE A 24 3.09 -1.57 1.90
N GLY A 25 2.66 -1.54 3.17
CA GLY A 25 1.98 -2.65 3.83
C GLY A 25 0.63 -2.17 4.34
N VAL A 26 -0.39 -3.01 4.21
CA VAL A 26 -1.74 -2.78 4.72
C VAL A 26 -2.19 -3.97 5.55
N GLN A 27 -2.99 -3.75 6.58
CA GLN A 27 -3.49 -4.82 7.46
C GLN A 27 -4.68 -5.55 6.81
N TRP A 28 -5.58 -4.80 6.16
CA TRP A 28 -6.76 -5.37 5.51
C TRP A 28 -6.39 -6.17 4.25
N HIS A 29 -7.37 -6.91 3.72
CA HIS A 29 -7.28 -7.64 2.46
C HIS A 29 -7.79 -6.78 1.28
N PRO A 30 -6.96 -5.92 0.65
CA PRO A 30 -7.38 -5.04 -0.44
C PRO A 30 -7.91 -5.80 -1.66
N GLU A 31 -7.49 -7.06 -1.83
CA GLU A 31 -7.92 -7.96 -2.90
C GLU A 31 -9.38 -8.37 -2.78
N GLN A 32 -9.91 -8.49 -1.57
CA GLN A 32 -11.30 -8.91 -1.33
C GLN A 32 -12.32 -7.84 -1.76
N HIS A 33 -11.92 -6.55 -1.72
CA HIS A 33 -12.73 -5.42 -2.17
C HIS A 33 -11.96 -4.61 -3.23
N PHE A 34 -11.64 -5.27 -4.35
CA PHE A 34 -10.78 -4.72 -5.39
C PHE A 34 -11.26 -3.37 -5.95
N SER A 35 -12.57 -3.17 -6.12
CA SER A 35 -13.12 -1.91 -6.64
C SER A 35 -12.67 -0.69 -5.84
N ASN A 36 -12.73 -0.79 -4.52
CA ASN A 36 -12.33 0.28 -3.58
C ASN A 36 -10.80 0.40 -3.46
N ASN A 37 -10.08 -0.69 -3.70
CA ASN A 37 -8.62 -0.76 -3.52
C ASN A 37 -7.82 -0.70 -4.82
N LYS A 38 -8.48 -0.49 -5.96
CA LYS A 38 -7.87 -0.51 -7.30
C LYS A 38 -6.66 0.40 -7.44
N ARG A 39 -6.63 1.53 -6.70
CA ARG A 39 -5.51 2.48 -6.68
C ARG A 39 -4.22 1.86 -6.14
N LEU A 40 -4.30 1.05 -5.08
CA LEU A 40 -3.15 0.40 -4.46
C LEU A 40 -2.49 -0.58 -5.44
N PHE A 41 -3.29 -1.42 -6.10
CA PHE A 41 -2.80 -2.36 -7.11
C PHE A 41 -2.24 -1.66 -8.35
N LYS A 42 -2.91 -0.60 -8.85
CA LYS A 42 -2.38 0.21 -9.96
C LYS A 42 -1.01 0.80 -9.64
N ALA A 43 -0.83 1.31 -8.42
CA ALA A 43 0.45 1.86 -7.99
C ALA A 43 1.53 0.77 -7.90
N PHE A 44 1.21 -0.40 -7.36
CA PHE A 44 2.10 -1.56 -7.32
C PHE A 44 2.55 -2.01 -8.71
N ILE A 45 1.60 -2.20 -9.64
CA ILE A 45 1.90 -2.60 -11.03
C ILE A 45 2.80 -1.57 -11.73
N LYS A 46 2.49 -0.27 -11.56
CA LYS A 46 3.31 0.80 -12.14
C LYS A 46 4.75 0.75 -11.61
N ALA A 47 4.93 0.58 -10.31
CA ALA A 47 6.25 0.49 -9.70
C ALA A 47 7.03 -0.75 -10.17
N ALA A 48 6.35 -1.90 -10.30
CA ALA A 48 6.95 -3.12 -10.84
C ALA A 48 7.41 -2.93 -12.30
N ALA A 49 6.58 -2.33 -13.14
CA ALA A 49 6.91 -2.06 -14.55
C ALA A 49 8.11 -1.12 -14.73
N GLN A 50 8.33 -0.19 -13.80
CA GLN A 50 9.51 0.69 -13.81
C GLN A 50 10.80 -0.03 -13.46
N ARG A 51 10.74 -1.16 -12.74
CA ARG A 51 11.92 -1.95 -12.36
C ARG A 51 12.32 -3.00 -13.40
N SER A 52 11.40 -3.39 -14.28
CA SER A 52 11.66 -4.33 -15.37
C SER A 52 12.22 -3.67 -16.64
N ARG A 53 12.49 -2.36 -16.59
CA ARG A 53 13.22 -1.62 -17.62
C ARG A 53 14.66 -1.42 -17.17
#